data_AF-A0A6V8R055-F1
#
_entry.id   AF-A0A6V8R055-F1
#
_cell.length_a   1.000
_cell.length_b   1.000
_cell.length_c   1.000
_cell.angle_alpha   90.00
_cell.angle_beta   90.00
_cell.angle_gamma   90.00
#
_symmetry.space_group_name_H-M   'P 1'
#
loop_
_entity.id
_entity.type
_entity.pdbx_description
1 polymer ?
#
loop_
_entity_poly.entity_id
_entity_poly.type
_entity_poly.pdbx_seq_one_letter_code
_entity_poly.pdbx_strand_id
1 'polypeptide(L)'
;MHIILTGATGLVGSGVLDAMIKAKDITKISILSRKPVQMATDSKDPRINVIIHRDFEKYDSEVLKQLQGAKACVWALGISQTKVNAEEYVKITKDYTIAAAKSFATLTTTPSEPFRFIYVSGEGATQTPGRFSAIFARVKGETEKQLSDMTAEMSTSLRADSVRPGFVDPRQHKAILPYIPDPGAVYKGCTHQLITWELS
;
A
#
# COMPACT_ATOMS: atom_id res chain seq x y z
N MET A 1 6.81 -1.61 -17.65
CA MET A 1 5.74 -2.31 -16.93
C MET A 1 4.74 -1.31 -16.36
N HIS A 2 3.45 -1.69 -16.30
CA HIS A 2 2.39 -0.87 -15.72
C HIS A 2 2.11 -1.32 -14.28
N ILE A 3 2.21 -0.40 -13.31
CA ILE A 3 2.01 -0.70 -11.88
C ILE A 3 0.93 0.19 -11.28
N ILE A 4 0.12 -0.39 -10.41
CA ILE A 4 -0.89 0.30 -9.60
C ILE A 4 -0.27 0.69 -8.25
N LEU A 5 -0.56 1.89 -7.78
CA LEU A 5 -0.18 2.35 -6.45
C LEU A 5 -1.41 2.85 -5.68
N THR A 6 -1.57 2.42 -4.44
CA THR A 6 -2.53 2.99 -3.50
C THR A 6 -1.81 3.63 -2.32
N GLY A 7 -2.46 4.56 -1.63
CA GLY A 7 -1.87 5.23 -0.46
C GLY A 7 -0.68 6.15 -0.79
N ALA A 8 -0.60 6.67 -2.01
CA ALA A 8 0.51 7.52 -2.48
C ALA A 8 0.71 8.84 -1.68
N THR A 9 -0.28 9.24 -0.88
CA THR A 9 -0.22 10.41 0.02
C THR A 9 0.26 10.06 1.44
N GLY A 10 0.53 8.79 1.72
CA GLY A 10 1.08 8.34 3.00
C GLY A 10 2.59 8.15 2.94
N LEU A 11 3.22 8.00 4.10
CA LEU A 11 4.68 7.87 4.25
C LEU A 11 5.28 6.81 3.30
N VAL A 12 4.82 5.56 3.40
CA VAL A 12 5.33 4.46 2.56
C VAL A 12 4.98 4.68 1.09
N GLY A 13 3.72 5.06 0.80
CA GLY A 13 3.27 5.23 -0.58
C GLY A 13 3.98 6.36 -1.33
N SER A 14 4.33 7.47 -0.67
CA SER A 14 5.13 8.53 -1.28
C SER A 14 6.56 8.05 -1.58
N GLY A 15 7.17 7.28 -0.68
CA GLY A 15 8.47 6.64 -0.92
C GLY A 15 8.44 5.68 -2.12
N VAL A 16 7.39 4.88 -2.23
CA VAL A 16 7.15 3.99 -3.37
C VAL A 16 6.96 4.79 -4.65
N LEU A 17 6.18 5.88 -4.64
CA LEU A 17 5.97 6.72 -5.82
C LEU A 17 7.30 7.33 -6.31
N ASP A 18 8.12 7.87 -5.41
CA ASP A 18 9.45 8.39 -5.75
C ASP A 18 10.33 7.33 -6.41
N ALA A 19 10.33 6.10 -5.86
CA ALA A 19 11.05 4.98 -6.45
C ALA A 19 10.51 4.61 -7.84
N MET A 20 9.18 4.61 -8.02
CA MET A 20 8.55 4.30 -9.31
C MET A 20 8.88 5.34 -10.39
N ILE A 21 8.95 6.62 -10.02
CA ILE A 21 9.36 7.71 -10.92
C ILE A 21 10.82 7.52 -11.36
N LYS A 22 11.71 7.05 -10.48
CA LYS A 22 13.12 6.82 -10.82
C LYS A 22 13.36 5.52 -11.60
N ALA A 23 12.43 4.58 -11.53
CA ALA A 23 12.51 3.29 -12.20
C ALA A 23 12.25 3.44 -13.72
N LYS A 24 13.23 3.06 -14.54
CA LYS A 24 13.17 3.18 -16.02
C LYS A 24 12.33 2.09 -16.67
N ASP A 25 12.21 0.95 -16.02
CA ASP A 25 11.43 -0.21 -16.44
C ASP A 25 9.94 -0.03 -16.19
N ILE A 26 9.53 0.94 -15.37
CA ILE A 26 8.13 1.32 -15.17
C ILE A 26 7.72 2.32 -16.26
N THR A 27 6.71 1.96 -17.04
CA THR A 27 6.26 2.72 -18.22
C THR A 27 4.89 3.36 -18.03
N LYS A 28 4.13 2.94 -17.02
CA LYS A 28 2.85 3.53 -16.62
C LYS A 28 2.63 3.31 -15.12
N ILE A 29 2.12 4.32 -14.42
CA ILE A 29 1.81 4.30 -13.00
C ILE A 29 0.35 4.73 -12.84
N SER A 30 -0.52 3.84 -12.40
CA SER A 30 -1.91 4.20 -12.08
C SER A 30 -2.07 4.35 -10.58
N ILE A 31 -2.39 5.55 -10.11
CA ILE A 31 -2.56 5.82 -8.69
C ILE A 31 -4.05 5.83 -8.37
N LEU A 32 -4.51 4.88 -7.56
CA LEU A 32 -5.87 4.92 -7.01
C LEU A 32 -5.86 5.71 -5.70
N SER A 33 -6.60 6.81 -5.67
CA SER A 33 -6.65 7.70 -4.51
C SER A 33 -8.02 8.31 -4.33
N ARG A 34 -8.38 8.61 -3.07
CA ARG A 34 -9.62 9.32 -2.73
C ARG A 34 -9.54 10.82 -3.02
N LYS A 35 -8.33 11.35 -3.15
CA LYS A 35 -8.01 12.78 -3.30
C LYS A 35 -6.88 12.97 -4.33
N PRO A 36 -6.73 14.16 -4.92
CA PRO A 36 -5.57 14.48 -5.74
C PRO A 36 -4.25 14.17 -5.01
N VAL A 37 -3.23 13.76 -5.76
CA VAL A 37 -1.92 13.40 -5.22
C VAL A 37 -0.91 14.45 -5.63
N GLN A 38 -0.57 15.36 -4.72
CA GLN A 38 0.27 16.53 -5.03
C GLN A 38 1.62 16.13 -5.64
N MET A 39 2.26 15.09 -5.11
CA MET A 39 3.52 14.58 -5.64
C MET A 39 3.43 14.15 -7.11
N ALA A 40 2.30 13.55 -7.52
CA ALA A 40 2.09 13.20 -8.92
C ALA A 40 2.01 14.45 -9.80
N THR A 41 1.27 15.46 -9.35
CA THR A 41 1.16 16.76 -10.04
C THR A 41 2.51 17.46 -10.16
N ASP A 42 3.28 17.54 -9.08
CA ASP A 42 4.55 18.28 -9.03
C ASP A 42 5.66 17.58 -9.83
N SER A 43 5.63 16.25 -9.90
CA SER A 43 6.59 15.47 -10.68
C SER A 43 6.49 15.72 -12.19
N LYS A 44 5.31 16.09 -12.70
CA LYS A 44 4.99 16.23 -14.13
C LYS A 44 5.38 15.00 -14.96
N ASP A 45 5.40 13.82 -14.34
CA ASP A 45 5.76 12.59 -15.02
C ASP A 45 4.60 12.10 -15.88
N PRO A 46 4.75 12.03 -17.23
CA PRO A 46 3.67 11.65 -18.13
C PRO A 46 3.23 10.19 -17.97
N ARG A 47 4.01 9.36 -17.26
CA ARG A 47 3.65 7.96 -16.98
C ARG A 47 2.59 7.86 -15.87
N ILE A 48 2.39 8.90 -15.06
CA ILE A 48 1.47 8.87 -13.93
C ILE A 48 0.06 9.24 -14.36
N ASN A 49 -0.89 8.39 -14.02
CA ASN A 49 -2.32 8.64 -14.14
C ASN A 49 -2.98 8.52 -12.75
N VAL A 50 -3.56 9.61 -12.25
CA VAL A 50 -4.27 9.61 -10.96
C VAL A 50 -5.75 9.34 -11.21
N ILE A 51 -6.25 8.23 -10.68
CA ILE A 51 -7.64 7.81 -10.77
C ILE A 51 -8.30 8.09 -9.43
N ILE A 52 -9.27 9.02 -9.43
CA ILE A 52 -10.02 9.33 -8.22
C ILE A 52 -11.05 8.24 -7.97
N HIS A 53 -10.76 7.40 -6.99
CA HIS A 53 -11.58 6.25 -6.61
C HIS A 53 -11.96 6.39 -5.13
N ARG A 54 -13.26 6.41 -4.85
CA ARG A 54 -13.78 6.69 -3.49
C ARG A 54 -14.23 5.45 -2.74
N ASP A 55 -14.75 4.46 -3.45
CA ASP A 55 -15.30 3.24 -2.88
C ASP A 55 -14.40 2.03 -3.16
N PHE A 56 -13.44 1.77 -2.26
CA PHE A 56 -12.48 0.67 -2.40
C PHE A 56 -13.06 -0.72 -2.10
N GLU A 57 -14.38 -0.81 -1.80
CA GLU A 57 -15.08 -2.10 -1.69
C GLU A 57 -15.44 -2.64 -3.07
N LYS A 58 -15.47 -1.80 -4.11
CA LYS A 58 -15.99 -2.14 -5.44
C LYS A 58 -15.14 -1.51 -6.54
N TYR A 59 -14.73 -2.32 -7.50
CA TYR A 59 -14.02 -1.87 -8.69
C TYR A 59 -14.89 -2.12 -9.91
N ASP A 60 -15.57 -1.08 -10.37
CA ASP A 60 -16.43 -1.17 -11.55
C ASP A 60 -15.61 -1.38 -12.84
N SER A 61 -16.31 -1.69 -13.93
CA SER A 61 -15.68 -1.96 -15.22
C SER A 61 -14.91 -0.77 -15.77
N GLU A 62 -15.31 0.46 -15.44
CA GLU A 62 -14.64 1.67 -15.91
C GLU A 62 -13.29 1.86 -15.20
N VAL A 63 -13.23 1.67 -13.89
CA VAL A 63 -11.98 1.66 -13.13
C VAL A 63 -11.06 0.54 -13.64
N LEU A 64 -11.57 -0.68 -13.78
CA LEU A 64 -10.77 -1.82 -14.27
C LEU A 64 -10.24 -1.59 -15.69
N LYS A 65 -11.03 -0.95 -16.56
CA LYS A 65 -10.60 -0.59 -17.92
C LYS A 65 -9.41 0.38 -17.91
N GLN A 66 -9.40 1.36 -17.02
CA GLN A 66 -8.26 2.29 -16.89
C GLN A 66 -6.98 1.60 -16.38
N LEU A 67 -7.18 0.55 -15.57
CA LEU A 67 -6.12 -0.27 -14.98
C LEU A 67 -5.63 -1.40 -15.90
N GLN A 68 -6.22 -1.57 -17.08
CA GLN A 68 -5.83 -2.64 -18.00
C GLN A 68 -4.33 -2.64 -18.33
N GLY A 69 -3.80 -3.86 -18.48
CA GLY A 69 -2.38 -4.12 -18.68
C GLY A 69 -1.49 -3.92 -17.45
N ALA A 70 -2.06 -3.54 -16.29
CA ALA A 70 -1.31 -3.53 -15.04
C ALA A 70 -0.86 -4.95 -14.67
N LYS A 71 0.40 -5.07 -14.24
CA LYS A 71 1.01 -6.35 -13.85
C LYS A 71 1.18 -6.49 -12.35
N ALA A 72 1.12 -5.37 -11.62
CA ALA A 72 1.31 -5.35 -10.19
C ALA A 72 0.54 -4.23 -9.52
N CYS A 73 0.28 -4.38 -8.22
CA CYS A 73 -0.19 -3.35 -7.31
C CYS A 73 0.70 -3.29 -6.08
N VAL A 74 1.16 -2.09 -5.72
CA VAL A 74 1.68 -1.81 -4.38
C VAL A 74 0.54 -1.22 -3.55
N TRP A 75 0.03 -2.03 -2.64
CA TRP A 75 -1.06 -1.67 -1.73
C TRP A 75 -0.50 -1.04 -0.46
N ALA A 76 -0.28 0.27 -0.51
CA ALA A 76 0.16 1.08 0.63
C ALA A 76 -1.00 1.90 1.23
N LEU A 77 -2.26 1.55 0.91
CA LEU A 77 -3.43 2.13 1.56
C LEU A 77 -3.56 1.59 2.99
N GLY A 78 -3.57 2.51 3.95
CA GLY A 78 -3.76 2.20 5.36
C GLY A 78 -4.13 3.42 6.17
N ILE A 79 -4.54 3.18 7.41
CA ILE A 79 -4.87 4.21 8.38
C ILE A 79 -4.32 3.81 9.74
N SER A 80 -4.03 4.79 10.62
CA SER A 80 -3.68 4.47 11.99
C SER A 80 -4.91 3.95 12.74
N GLN A 81 -4.76 2.86 13.49
CA GLN A 81 -5.81 2.34 14.40
C GLN A 81 -6.30 3.39 15.42
N THR A 82 -5.49 4.40 15.72
CA THR A 82 -5.85 5.47 16.66
C THR A 82 -6.72 6.56 16.05
N LYS A 83 -6.90 6.58 14.72
CA LYS A 83 -7.65 7.61 14.00
C LYS A 83 -9.09 7.20 13.65
N VAL A 84 -9.44 5.94 13.88
CA VAL A 84 -10.73 5.35 13.50
C VAL A 84 -11.17 4.34 14.55
N ASN A 85 -12.43 3.93 14.52
CA ASN A 85 -12.93 2.82 15.34
C ASN A 85 -12.46 1.47 14.77
N ALA A 86 -12.79 0.39 15.49
CA ALA A 86 -12.38 -0.96 15.13
C ALA A 86 -12.99 -1.43 13.81
N GLU A 87 -14.29 -1.19 13.57
CA GLU A 87 -14.94 -1.63 12.35
C GLU A 87 -14.35 -0.95 11.11
N GLU A 88 -14.14 0.36 11.17
CA GLU A 88 -13.55 1.14 10.08
C GLU A 88 -12.08 0.77 9.84
N TYR A 89 -11.35 0.43 10.92
CA TYR A 89 -9.98 -0.07 10.79
C TYR A 89 -9.94 -1.41 10.05
N VAL A 90 -10.84 -2.34 10.39
CA VAL A 90 -10.99 -3.63 9.69
C VAL A 90 -11.34 -3.39 8.23
N LYS A 91 -12.35 -2.56 7.98
CA LYS A 91 -12.81 -2.21 6.64
C LYS A 91 -11.68 -1.69 5.75
N ILE A 92 -10.95 -0.67 6.22
CA ILE A 92 -9.86 -0.06 5.46
C ILE A 92 -8.67 -1.01 5.27
N THR A 93 -8.31 -1.76 6.31
CA THR A 93 -7.06 -2.55 6.32
C THR A 93 -7.22 -3.91 5.66
N LYS A 94 -8.39 -4.54 5.82
CA LYS A 94 -8.69 -5.89 5.35
C LYS A 94 -9.63 -5.86 4.16
N ASP A 95 -10.86 -5.38 4.34
CA ASP A 95 -11.92 -5.56 3.33
C ASP A 95 -11.55 -4.90 2.01
N TYR A 96 -11.04 -3.66 2.05
CA TYR A 96 -10.55 -2.96 0.85
C TYR A 96 -9.40 -3.70 0.17
N THR A 97 -8.48 -4.27 0.96
CA THR A 97 -7.33 -5.03 0.45
C THR A 97 -7.79 -6.27 -0.30
N ILE A 98 -8.73 -7.02 0.28
CA ILE A 98 -9.24 -8.26 -0.29
C ILE A 98 -10.10 -8.00 -1.53
N ALA A 99 -10.93 -6.96 -1.49
CA ALA A 99 -11.69 -6.52 -2.66
C ALA A 99 -10.75 -6.15 -3.82
N ALA A 100 -9.70 -5.38 -3.55
CA ALA A 100 -8.71 -4.99 -4.54
C ALA A 100 -7.97 -6.19 -5.13
N ALA A 101 -7.46 -7.09 -4.27
CA ALA A 101 -6.72 -8.26 -4.72
C ALA A 101 -7.58 -9.18 -5.62
N LYS A 102 -8.86 -9.40 -5.26
CA LYS A 102 -9.81 -10.14 -6.10
C LYS A 102 -10.05 -9.44 -7.43
N SER A 103 -10.32 -8.14 -7.41
CA SER A 103 -10.60 -7.38 -8.62
C SER A 103 -9.38 -7.31 -9.55
N PHE A 104 -8.19 -7.08 -9.02
CA PHE A 104 -6.97 -6.96 -9.85
C PHE A 104 -6.48 -8.30 -10.37
N ALA A 105 -6.79 -9.42 -9.72
CA ALA A 105 -6.55 -10.76 -10.29
C ALA A 105 -7.22 -10.94 -11.66
N THR A 106 -8.36 -10.27 -11.91
CA THR A 106 -9.07 -10.30 -13.20
C THR A 106 -8.36 -9.54 -14.32
N LEU A 107 -7.36 -8.72 -14.00
CA LEU A 107 -6.53 -8.02 -14.98
C LEU A 107 -5.47 -8.93 -15.61
N THR A 108 -5.24 -10.12 -15.04
CA THR A 108 -4.31 -11.10 -15.59
C THR A 108 -4.87 -11.69 -16.87
N THR A 109 -4.13 -11.51 -17.97
CA THR A 109 -4.46 -12.09 -19.28
C THR A 109 -3.67 -13.36 -19.60
N THR A 110 -2.64 -13.68 -18.81
CA THR A 110 -1.65 -14.72 -19.12
C THR A 110 -1.39 -15.59 -17.89
N PRO A 111 -1.75 -16.88 -17.90
CA PRO A 111 -1.62 -17.76 -16.72
C PRO A 111 -0.19 -17.93 -16.17
N SER A 112 0.85 -17.71 -16.98
CA SER A 112 2.25 -17.79 -16.56
C SER A 112 2.76 -16.53 -15.86
N GLU A 113 1.97 -15.45 -15.86
CA GLU A 113 2.31 -14.16 -15.27
C GLU A 113 1.18 -13.68 -14.35
N PRO A 114 1.04 -14.26 -13.15
CA PRO A 114 0.00 -13.86 -12.20
C PRO A 114 0.19 -12.39 -11.79
N PHE A 115 -0.92 -11.70 -11.55
CA PHE A 115 -0.90 -10.33 -11.05
C PHE A 115 -0.20 -10.26 -9.69
N ARG A 116 0.80 -9.39 -9.55
CA ARG A 116 1.57 -9.24 -8.31
C ARG A 116 0.91 -8.25 -7.36
N PHE A 117 0.51 -8.70 -6.18
CA PHE A 117 -0.12 -7.84 -5.18
C PHE A 117 0.79 -7.70 -3.96
N ILE A 118 1.43 -6.54 -3.80
CA ILE A 118 2.34 -6.27 -2.69
C ILE A 118 1.57 -5.55 -1.59
N TYR A 119 1.25 -6.25 -0.51
CA TYR A 119 0.55 -5.70 0.65
C TYR A 119 1.53 -5.08 1.65
N VAL A 120 1.36 -3.79 1.94
CA VAL A 120 2.12 -3.13 3.02
C VAL A 120 1.44 -3.40 4.36
N SER A 121 1.96 -4.40 5.05
CA SER A 121 1.53 -4.82 6.38
C SER A 121 2.21 -3.96 7.46
N GLY A 122 2.84 -4.58 8.45
CA GLY A 122 3.60 -3.93 9.51
C GLY A 122 4.22 -4.98 10.43
N GLU A 123 5.37 -4.66 11.02
CA GLU A 123 5.99 -5.51 12.03
C GLU A 123 5.04 -5.74 13.21
N GLY A 124 5.05 -6.95 13.76
CA GLY A 124 4.09 -7.37 14.79
C GLY A 124 2.75 -7.88 14.24
N ALA A 125 2.49 -7.85 12.94
CA ALA A 125 1.35 -8.58 12.35
C ALA A 125 1.45 -10.08 12.67
N THR A 126 0.35 -10.68 13.14
CA THR A 126 0.35 -12.07 13.62
C THR A 126 -0.88 -12.85 13.15
N GLN A 127 -0.64 -14.09 12.71
CA GLN A 127 -1.68 -15.05 12.31
C GLN A 127 -2.16 -15.90 13.49
N THR A 128 -1.51 -15.78 14.65
CA THR A 128 -1.82 -16.52 15.89
C THR A 128 -2.03 -15.54 17.04
N PRO A 129 -3.11 -14.73 16.99
CA PRO A 129 -3.30 -13.65 17.94
C PRO A 129 -3.62 -14.17 19.35
N GLY A 130 -2.82 -13.75 20.34
CA GLY A 130 -3.13 -13.93 21.77
C GLY A 130 -4.05 -12.83 22.33
N ARG A 131 -4.47 -12.98 23.60
CA ARG A 131 -5.37 -12.06 24.33
C ARG A 131 -4.94 -10.58 24.30
N PHE A 132 -3.64 -10.32 24.29
CA PHE A 132 -3.06 -8.97 24.33
C PHE A 132 -2.58 -8.43 22.97
N SER A 133 -2.82 -9.16 21.87
CA SER A 133 -2.42 -8.69 20.54
C SER A 133 -3.18 -7.40 20.20
N ALA A 134 -2.47 -6.38 19.76
CA ALA A 134 -3.09 -5.14 19.32
C ALA A 134 -4.01 -5.38 18.12
N ILE A 135 -5.07 -4.56 17.96
CA ILE A 135 -6.01 -4.72 16.84
C ILE A 135 -5.29 -4.63 15.48
N PHE A 136 -4.31 -3.72 15.31
CA PHE A 136 -3.54 -3.66 14.07
C PHE A 136 -2.85 -4.98 13.73
N ALA A 137 -2.24 -5.62 14.73
CA ALA A 137 -1.48 -6.86 14.58
C ALA A 137 -2.39 -8.01 14.14
N ARG A 138 -3.57 -8.12 14.76
CA ARG A 138 -4.58 -9.12 14.43
C ARG A 138 -5.11 -8.93 13.01
N VAL A 139 -5.61 -7.74 12.70
CA VAL A 139 -6.27 -7.46 11.41
C VAL A 139 -5.28 -7.56 10.25
N LYS A 140 -4.05 -7.05 10.40
CA LYS A 140 -3.02 -7.20 9.36
C LYS A 140 -2.62 -8.66 9.17
N GLY A 141 -2.43 -9.42 10.25
CA GLY A 141 -2.11 -10.85 10.15
C GLY A 141 -3.23 -11.69 9.52
N GLU A 142 -4.49 -11.39 9.84
CA GLU A 142 -5.64 -11.99 9.15
C GLU A 142 -5.67 -11.64 7.66
N THR A 143 -5.36 -10.39 7.31
CA THR A 143 -5.30 -9.93 5.91
C THR A 143 -4.21 -10.66 5.14
N GLU A 144 -3.01 -10.79 5.72
CA GLU A 144 -1.90 -11.55 5.12
C GLU A 144 -2.25 -13.01 4.89
N LYS A 145 -2.91 -13.65 5.88
CA LYS A 145 -3.37 -15.03 5.74
C LYS A 145 -4.37 -15.15 4.58
N GLN A 146 -5.36 -14.27 4.53
CA GLN A 146 -6.38 -14.32 3.48
C GLN A 146 -5.81 -14.06 2.09
N LEU A 147 -4.82 -13.17 1.97
CA LEU A 147 -4.07 -12.96 0.72
C LEU A 147 -3.24 -14.19 0.31
N SER A 148 -2.67 -14.90 1.29
CA SER A 148 -1.97 -16.17 1.06
C SER A 148 -2.93 -17.25 0.57
N ASP A 149 -4.09 -17.39 1.21
CA ASP A 149 -5.13 -18.34 0.80
C ASP A 149 -5.62 -18.04 -0.62
N MET A 150 -5.89 -16.78 -0.94
CA MET A 150 -6.23 -16.35 -2.31
C MET A 150 -5.13 -16.64 -3.33
N THR A 151 -3.86 -16.53 -2.95
CA THR A 151 -2.73 -16.89 -3.83
C THR A 151 -2.71 -18.38 -4.11
N ALA A 152 -3.04 -19.22 -3.13
CA ALA A 152 -3.15 -20.66 -3.33
C ALA A 152 -4.36 -21.02 -4.23
N GLU A 153 -5.51 -20.40 -3.98
CA GLU A 153 -6.76 -20.62 -4.74
C GLU A 153 -6.67 -20.10 -6.18
N MET A 154 -6.01 -18.95 -6.40
CA MET A 154 -5.93 -18.25 -7.69
C MET A 154 -4.50 -18.27 -8.26
N SER A 155 -3.78 -19.39 -8.12
CA SER A 155 -2.34 -19.50 -8.37
C SER A 155 -1.85 -19.04 -9.74
N THR A 156 -2.70 -19.08 -10.77
CA THR A 156 -2.39 -18.61 -12.13
C THR A 156 -2.71 -17.13 -12.36
N SER A 157 -3.53 -16.53 -11.50
CA SER A 157 -4.09 -15.18 -11.71
C SER A 157 -3.60 -14.17 -10.69
N LEU A 158 -3.22 -14.59 -9.48
CA LEU A 158 -2.80 -13.72 -8.39
C LEU A 158 -1.62 -14.32 -7.63
N ARG A 159 -0.64 -13.47 -7.35
CA ARG A 159 0.42 -13.75 -6.37
C ARG A 159 0.56 -12.57 -5.43
N ALA A 160 0.12 -12.75 -4.19
CA ALA A 160 0.23 -11.74 -3.15
C ALA A 160 1.47 -11.97 -2.28
N ASP A 161 2.22 -10.91 -2.02
CA ASP A 161 3.35 -10.89 -1.10
C ASP A 161 3.12 -9.79 -0.06
N SER A 162 3.51 -10.03 1.20
CA SER A 162 3.33 -9.06 2.28
C SER A 162 4.67 -8.55 2.77
N VAL A 163 4.81 -7.24 2.88
CA VAL A 163 5.99 -6.59 3.48
C VAL A 163 5.63 -6.04 4.84
N ARG A 164 6.48 -6.30 5.85
CA ARG A 164 6.26 -5.92 7.25
C ARG A 164 7.31 -4.90 7.70
N PRO A 165 7.17 -3.63 7.33
CA PRO A 165 8.08 -2.61 7.85
C PRO A 165 7.89 -2.47 9.36
N GLY A 166 8.99 -2.42 10.11
CA GLY A 166 8.97 -2.13 11.55
C GLY A 166 8.87 -0.65 11.85
N PHE A 167 9.83 0.11 11.36
CA PHE A 167 9.81 1.56 11.42
C PHE A 167 10.23 2.12 10.07
N VAL A 168 9.58 3.19 9.62
CA VAL A 168 9.89 3.86 8.36
C VAL A 168 10.31 5.27 8.70
N ASP A 169 11.56 5.63 8.41
CA ASP A 169 12.15 6.94 8.68
C ASP A 169 12.27 7.80 7.42
N PRO A 170 11.50 8.89 7.27
CA PRO A 170 11.56 9.75 6.10
C PRO A 170 12.66 10.83 6.17
N ARG A 171 13.36 11.01 7.30
CA ARG A 171 14.18 12.22 7.54
C ARG A 171 15.23 12.47 6.46
N GLN A 172 15.82 11.40 5.93
CA GLN A 172 16.82 11.49 4.88
C GLN A 172 16.22 11.44 3.46
N HIS A 173 14.92 11.14 3.33
CA HIS A 173 14.22 11.06 2.04
C HIS A 173 13.60 12.40 1.66
N LYS A 174 14.47 13.37 1.32
CA LYS A 174 14.08 14.77 1.03
C LYS A 174 12.96 14.92 -0.01
N ALA A 175 12.92 14.03 -1.00
CA ALA A 175 11.96 14.07 -2.09
C ALA A 175 10.50 13.87 -1.65
N ILE A 176 10.25 13.17 -0.54
CA ILE A 176 8.88 12.86 -0.09
C ILE A 176 8.41 13.74 1.07
N LEU A 177 9.34 14.41 1.78
CA LEU A 177 9.03 15.22 2.95
C LEU A 177 7.91 16.26 2.73
N PRO A 178 7.79 16.94 1.57
CA PRO A 178 6.70 17.90 1.34
C PRO A 178 5.31 17.25 1.22
N TYR A 179 5.24 15.94 0.98
CA TYR A 179 4.01 15.25 0.59
C TYR A 179 3.47 14.30 1.65
N ILE A 180 4.30 13.91 2.62
CA ILE A 180 3.88 13.00 3.69
C ILE A 180 3.12 13.77 4.79
N PRO A 181 2.15 13.15 5.47
CA PRO A 181 1.47 13.77 6.61
C PRO A 181 2.48 14.03 7.74
N ASP A 182 2.31 15.12 8.51
CA ASP A 182 3.15 15.34 9.70
C ASP A 182 3.02 14.13 10.63
N PRO A 183 4.12 13.39 10.88
CA PRO A 183 4.08 12.20 11.71
C PRO A 183 3.83 12.53 13.20
N GLY A 184 3.81 13.81 13.58
CA GLY A 184 3.48 14.29 14.92
C GLY A 184 4.70 14.37 15.85
N ALA A 185 4.52 15.01 17.01
CA ALA A 185 5.62 15.32 17.94
C ALA A 185 6.26 14.06 18.57
N VAL A 186 5.48 13.01 18.84
CA VAL A 186 5.97 11.75 19.42
C VAL A 186 6.97 11.06 18.47
N TYR A 187 6.71 11.12 17.17
CA TYR A 187 7.60 10.60 16.14
C TYR A 187 8.93 11.39 16.08
N LYS A 188 8.88 12.71 16.26
CA LYS A 188 10.07 13.57 16.34
C LYS A 188 10.90 13.29 17.61
N GLY A 189 10.27 12.87 18.71
CA GLY A 189 10.92 12.51 19.97
C GLY A 189 11.64 11.14 19.95
N CYS A 190 10.96 10.07 19.51
CA CYS A 190 11.58 8.73 19.45
C CYS A 190 12.80 8.67 18.51
N THR A 191 12.78 9.46 17.44
CA THR A 191 13.85 9.52 16.45
C THR A 191 15.08 10.33 16.90
N HIS A 192 14.93 11.20 17.91
CA HIS A 192 16.04 11.89 18.56
C HIS A 192 16.80 10.96 19.51
N GLN A 193 16.08 10.12 20.25
CA GLN A 193 16.68 9.13 21.16
C GLN A 193 17.42 8.01 20.42
N LEU A 194 16.89 7.51 19.30
CA LEU A 194 17.56 6.44 18.54
C LEU A 194 18.92 6.87 17.97
N ILE A 195 19.05 8.12 17.49
CA ILE A 195 20.33 8.65 16.97
C ILE A 195 21.37 8.79 18.09
N THR A 196 20.95 9.19 19.29
CA THR A 196 21.89 9.35 20.42
C THR A 196 22.47 8.03 20.91
N TRP A 197 21.82 6.89 20.63
CA TRP A 197 22.32 5.55 20.99
C TRP A 197 23.25 4.94 19.93
N GLU A 198 23.13 5.29 18.65
CA GLU A 198 24.04 4.79 17.59
C GLU A 198 25.36 5.60 17.50
N LEU A 199 25.47 6.72 18.22
CA LEU A 199 26.64 7.61 18.23
C LEU A 199 27.42 7.59 19.56
N SER A 200 27.15 6.63 20.44
CA SER A 200 27.82 6.44 21.75
C SER A 200 28.34 5.02 21.89
#